data_AF-A0A1Y5TEC4-F1
#
_entry.id   AF-A0A1Y5TEC4-F1
#
_cell.length_a   1.000
_cell.length_b   1.000
_cell.length_c   1.000
_cell.angle_alpha   90.00
_cell.angle_beta   90.00
_cell.angle_gamma   90.00
#
_symmetry.space_group_name_H-M   'P 1'
#
loop_
_entity.id
_entity.type
_entity.pdbx_description
1 polymer ?
#
loop_
_entity_poly.entity_id
_entity_poly.type
_entity_poly.pdbx_seq_one_letter_code
_entity_poly.pdbx_strand_id
1 'polypeptide(L)'
;MALSVLAIALAMAGSGAAEPIRVFAAASLRDVLDEAAHRWAARAGTEVVPVYAGSGTLARQIAAGAPADLFISANTAWSDWVLGKLNKPAPVRSIAGNRLVIVVLAPGGNTGEESITPALFGPRIAMGLVEAVPAGIYGKQALEALGLWQELAPRVVQADNVRGALAFVAAGAASSGIVYQSDAAAESRVAVAARFPETSHERIVYPAVLLEPDRAGPFLEFLSSSEGQALFASFGFLPVQAGSG
;
A
#
# COMPACT_ATOMS: atom_id res chain seq x y z
N MET A 1 49.64 -55.21 -5.33
CA MET A 1 49.72 -53.74 -5.09
C MET A 1 48.30 -53.22 -5.05
N ALA A 2 47.78 -52.93 -3.86
CA ALA A 2 46.42 -52.45 -3.67
C ALA A 2 46.38 -50.94 -3.87
N LEU A 3 45.57 -50.46 -4.81
CA LEU A 3 45.29 -49.04 -5.01
C LEU A 3 44.19 -48.62 -4.03
N SER A 4 44.54 -47.83 -3.02
CA SER A 4 43.59 -47.13 -2.17
C SER A 4 43.23 -45.80 -2.82
N VAL A 5 41.99 -45.66 -3.29
CA VAL A 5 41.42 -44.39 -3.73
C VAL A 5 40.75 -43.74 -2.51
N LEU A 6 41.38 -42.68 -1.99
CA LEU A 6 40.84 -41.86 -0.92
C LEU A 6 39.86 -40.86 -1.54
N ALA A 7 38.56 -41.11 -1.39
CA ALA A 7 37.51 -40.16 -1.76
C ALA A 7 37.41 -39.07 -0.68
N ILE A 8 37.88 -37.87 -1.00
CA ILE A 8 37.67 -36.67 -0.18
C ILE A 8 36.24 -36.19 -0.44
N ALA A 9 35.34 -36.44 0.51
CA ALA A 9 34.00 -35.86 0.51
C ALA A 9 34.11 -34.39 0.91
N LEU A 10 33.98 -33.50 -0.08
CA LEU A 10 33.88 -32.06 0.14
C LEU A 10 32.49 -31.76 0.72
N ALA A 11 32.41 -31.57 2.03
CA ALA A 11 31.19 -31.11 2.70
C ALA A 11 30.92 -29.66 2.26
N MET A 12 30.06 -29.50 1.26
CA MET A 12 29.43 -28.21 0.97
C MET A 12 28.49 -27.88 2.14
N ALA A 13 29.01 -27.17 3.14
CA ALA A 13 28.19 -26.46 4.10
C ALA A 13 27.44 -25.36 3.34
N GLY A 14 26.29 -25.71 2.75
CA GLY A 14 25.33 -24.73 2.28
C GLY A 14 24.89 -23.92 3.48
N SER A 15 25.35 -22.68 3.57
CA SER A 15 24.73 -21.67 4.41
C SER A 15 23.27 -21.56 3.97
N GLY A 16 22.38 -22.30 4.65
CA GLY A 16 20.95 -22.31 4.37
C GLY A 16 20.35 -20.96 4.76
N ALA A 17 20.51 -19.95 3.88
CA ALA A 17 19.75 -18.73 3.98
C ALA A 17 18.26 -19.09 3.84
N ALA A 18 17.44 -18.65 4.78
CA ALA A 18 16.00 -18.85 4.71
C ALA A 18 15.44 -18.22 3.42
N GLU A 19 14.48 -18.88 2.78
CA GLU A 19 13.83 -18.32 1.59
C GLU A 19 13.18 -16.97 1.93
N PRO A 20 13.34 -15.92 1.10
CA PRO A 20 12.77 -14.62 1.39
C PRO A 20 11.24 -14.65 1.50
N ILE A 21 10.69 -13.82 2.39
CA ILE A 21 9.24 -13.63 2.53
C ILE A 21 8.75 -12.72 1.40
N ARG A 22 7.88 -13.21 0.53
CA ARG A 22 7.31 -12.46 -0.60
C ARG A 22 6.06 -11.71 -0.17
N VAL A 23 6.11 -10.38 -0.16
CA VAL A 23 5.00 -9.52 0.31
C VAL A 23 4.41 -8.74 -0.86
N PHE A 24 3.17 -9.02 -1.24
CA PHE A 24 2.46 -8.25 -2.25
C PHE A 24 1.72 -7.12 -1.54
N ALA A 25 2.11 -5.87 -1.77
CA ALA A 25 1.60 -4.74 -0.99
C ALA A 25 1.10 -3.59 -1.87
N ALA A 26 -0.01 -2.98 -1.47
CA ALA A 26 -0.52 -1.77 -2.09
C ALA A 26 0.57 -0.69 -2.21
N ALA A 27 0.64 0.00 -3.34
CA ALA A 27 1.71 0.95 -3.64
C ALA A 27 1.90 2.06 -2.60
N SER A 28 0.87 2.44 -1.85
CA SER A 28 0.96 3.44 -0.78
C SER A 28 1.82 2.99 0.40
N LEU A 29 2.01 1.67 0.58
CA LEU A 29 2.79 1.07 1.66
C LEU A 29 4.30 1.01 1.36
N ARG A 30 4.78 1.53 0.22
CA ARG A 30 6.17 1.36 -0.22
C ARG A 30 7.17 1.73 0.87
N ASP A 31 7.22 3.00 1.23
CA ASP A 31 8.30 3.52 2.09
C ASP A 31 8.28 2.87 3.49
N VAL A 32 7.09 2.66 4.07
CA VAL A 32 6.94 2.04 5.39
C VAL A 32 7.34 0.56 5.37
N LEU A 33 7.02 -0.18 4.30
CA LEU A 33 7.38 -1.59 4.20
C LEU A 33 8.83 -1.82 3.78
N ASP A 34 9.45 -0.91 3.02
CA ASP A 34 10.88 -0.96 2.73
C ASP A 34 11.68 -0.82 4.03
N GLU A 35 11.32 0.13 4.89
CA GLU A 35 11.95 0.30 6.22
C GLU A 35 11.61 -0.86 7.17
N ALA A 36 10.38 -1.38 7.15
CA ALA A 36 10.00 -2.55 7.94
C ALA A 36 10.79 -3.80 7.53
N ALA A 37 10.96 -4.01 6.22
CA ALA A 37 11.74 -5.12 5.67
C ALA A 37 13.20 -5.03 6.08
N HIS A 38 13.79 -3.84 6.04
CA HIS A 38 15.16 -3.59 6.48
C HIS A 38 15.35 -3.92 7.97
N ARG A 39 14.46 -3.42 8.84
CA ARG A 39 14.49 -3.73 10.29
C ARG A 39 14.28 -5.21 10.57
N TRP A 40 13.36 -5.84 9.84
CA TRP A 40 13.08 -7.26 9.97
C TRP A 40 14.29 -8.12 9.60
N ALA A 41 14.96 -7.82 8.49
CA ALA A 41 16.16 -8.54 8.07
C ALA A 41 17.27 -8.46 9.13
N ALA A 42 17.49 -7.28 9.73
CA ALA A 42 18.45 -7.08 10.81
C ALA A 42 18.10 -7.87 12.08
N ARG A 43 16.80 -8.06 12.37
CA ARG A 43 16.31 -8.74 13.59
C ARG A 43 16.22 -10.25 13.45
N ALA A 44 15.67 -10.73 12.33
CA ALA A 44 15.28 -12.12 12.13
C ALA A 44 16.22 -12.90 11.22
N GLY A 45 17.11 -12.22 10.47
CA GLY A 45 18.01 -12.84 9.50
C GLY A 45 17.33 -13.34 8.23
N THR A 46 16.01 -13.16 8.10
CA THR A 46 15.23 -13.51 6.91
C THR A 46 14.88 -12.27 6.12
N GLU A 47 15.14 -12.27 4.82
CA GLU A 47 14.78 -11.16 3.94
C GLU A 47 13.26 -11.09 3.71
N VAL A 48 12.76 -9.87 3.54
CA VAL A 48 11.41 -9.60 3.06
C VAL A 48 11.55 -8.91 1.71
N VAL A 49 10.86 -9.42 0.69
CA VAL A 49 10.88 -8.90 -0.68
C VAL A 49 9.49 -8.40 -1.04
N PRO A 50 9.26 -7.08 -0.93
CA PRO A 50 7.99 -6.48 -1.32
C PRO A 50 7.82 -6.37 -2.84
N VAL A 51 6.58 -6.56 -3.30
CA VAL A 51 6.12 -6.27 -4.66
C VAL A 51 4.99 -5.25 -4.57
N TYR A 52 5.19 -4.08 -5.18
CA TYR A 52 4.27 -2.96 -5.09
C TYR A 52 3.49 -2.73 -6.39
N ALA A 53 2.16 -2.65 -6.29
CA ALA A 53 1.29 -2.19 -7.38
C ALA A 53 -0.07 -1.74 -6.82
N GLY A 54 -1.03 -1.46 -7.70
CA GLY A 54 -2.43 -1.30 -7.29
C GLY A 54 -2.96 -2.61 -6.70
N SER A 55 -3.70 -2.53 -5.58
CA SER A 55 -4.14 -3.71 -4.83
C SER A 55 -4.91 -4.72 -5.68
N GLY A 56 -5.74 -4.25 -6.63
CA GLY A 56 -6.43 -5.13 -7.58
C GLY A 56 -5.53 -5.83 -8.58
N THR A 57 -4.43 -5.19 -9.01
CA THR A 57 -3.43 -5.84 -9.86
C THR A 57 -2.73 -6.97 -9.11
N LEU A 58 -2.32 -6.71 -7.87
CA LEU A 58 -1.68 -7.72 -7.01
C LEU A 58 -2.63 -8.87 -6.69
N ALA A 59 -3.88 -8.58 -6.32
CA ALA A 59 -4.90 -9.59 -6.07
C ALA A 59 -5.12 -10.50 -7.28
N ARG A 60 -5.21 -9.92 -8.49
CA ARG A 60 -5.33 -10.70 -9.74
C ARG A 60 -4.08 -11.55 -10.03
N GLN A 61 -2.89 -11.04 -9.75
CA GLN A 61 -1.66 -11.82 -9.89
C GLN A 61 -1.65 -13.02 -8.94
N ILE A 62 -2.02 -12.82 -7.68
CA ILE A 62 -2.13 -13.90 -6.67
C ILE A 62 -3.15 -14.95 -7.13
N ALA A 63 -4.34 -14.50 -7.57
CA ALA A 63 -5.37 -15.41 -8.10
C ALA A 63 -4.92 -16.17 -9.36
N ALA A 64 -3.97 -15.62 -10.11
CA ALA A 64 -3.34 -16.28 -11.26
C ALA A 64 -2.14 -17.18 -10.90
N GLY A 65 -1.85 -17.35 -9.60
CA GLY A 65 -0.79 -18.24 -9.11
C GLY A 65 0.57 -17.57 -8.84
N ALA A 66 0.64 -16.23 -8.82
CA ALA A 66 1.85 -15.55 -8.38
C ALA A 66 2.14 -15.91 -6.90
N PRO A 67 3.37 -16.34 -6.57
CA PRO A 67 3.67 -16.84 -5.24
C PRO A 67 3.82 -15.65 -4.27
N ALA A 68 2.86 -15.47 -3.38
CA ALA A 68 2.88 -14.46 -2.32
C ALA A 68 2.66 -15.11 -0.96
N ASP A 69 3.43 -14.70 0.04
CA ASP A 69 3.33 -15.24 1.40
C ASP A 69 2.42 -14.34 2.27
N LEU A 70 2.40 -13.04 1.97
CA LEU A 70 1.55 -12.02 2.58
C LEU A 70 0.99 -11.09 1.50
N PHE A 71 -0.30 -10.78 1.56
CA PHE A 71 -0.92 -9.77 0.70
C PHE A 71 -1.50 -8.65 1.55
N ILE A 72 -1.08 -7.40 1.31
CA ILE A 72 -1.57 -6.23 2.04
C ILE A 72 -2.29 -5.30 1.07
N SER A 73 -3.62 -5.30 1.13
CA SER A 73 -4.47 -4.45 0.31
C SER A 73 -4.64 -3.06 0.94
N ALA A 74 -5.15 -2.10 0.17
CA ALA A 74 -5.55 -0.76 0.66
C ALA A 74 -7.08 -0.63 0.83
N ASN A 75 -7.81 -1.74 0.70
CA ASN A 75 -9.22 -1.89 1.05
C ASN A 75 -9.57 -3.36 1.30
N THR A 76 -10.72 -3.62 1.92
CA THR A 76 -11.25 -4.97 2.18
C THR A 76 -11.76 -5.66 0.91
N ALA A 77 -12.32 -4.91 -0.04
CA ALA A 77 -12.86 -5.49 -1.27
C ALA A 77 -11.85 -6.38 -2.02
N TRP A 78 -10.57 -5.98 -2.12
CA TRP A 78 -9.55 -6.80 -2.76
C TRP A 78 -9.01 -7.94 -1.89
N SER A 79 -9.01 -7.83 -0.56
CA SER A 79 -8.70 -8.97 0.31
C SER A 79 -9.79 -10.04 0.23
N ASP A 80 -11.04 -9.63 0.23
CA ASP A 80 -12.20 -10.54 0.17
C ASP A 80 -12.28 -11.20 -1.21
N TRP A 81 -12.05 -10.42 -2.27
CA TRP A 81 -12.02 -10.92 -3.63
C TRP A 81 -10.94 -11.99 -3.83
N VAL A 82 -9.71 -11.76 -3.36
CA VAL A 82 -8.62 -12.74 -3.56
C VAL A 82 -8.88 -14.03 -2.77
N LEU A 83 -9.38 -13.93 -1.53
CA LEU A 83 -9.76 -15.09 -0.74
C LEU A 83 -10.87 -15.91 -1.41
N GLY A 84 -11.88 -15.23 -1.95
CA GLY A 84 -12.95 -15.85 -2.73
C GLY A 84 -12.45 -16.54 -4.00
N LYS A 85 -11.41 -15.99 -4.65
CA LYS A 85 -10.80 -16.63 -5.84
C LYS A 85 -9.92 -17.83 -5.51
N LEU A 86 -9.21 -17.79 -4.40
CA LEU A 86 -8.35 -18.89 -3.97
C LEU A 86 -9.14 -20.07 -3.39
N ASN A 87 -10.39 -19.88 -3.00
CA ASN A 87 -11.20 -20.86 -2.27
C ASN A 87 -10.47 -21.42 -1.03
N LYS A 88 -9.59 -20.63 -0.42
CA LYS A 88 -8.78 -20.99 0.76
C LYS A 88 -9.04 -19.94 1.85
N PRO A 89 -9.48 -20.34 3.06
CA PRO A 89 -9.52 -19.42 4.19
C PRO A 89 -8.09 -19.05 4.58
N ALA A 90 -7.85 -17.76 4.84
CA ALA A 90 -6.58 -17.29 5.37
C ALA A 90 -6.84 -16.25 6.48
N PRO A 91 -6.00 -16.17 7.53
CA PRO A 91 -6.11 -15.13 8.52
C PRO A 91 -6.00 -13.74 7.88
N VAL A 92 -6.87 -12.83 8.29
CA VAL A 92 -6.84 -11.42 7.86
C VAL A 92 -6.71 -10.53 9.08
N ARG A 93 -5.77 -9.57 9.04
CA ARG A 93 -5.61 -8.55 10.07
C ARG A 93 -5.45 -7.19 9.41
N SER A 94 -6.29 -6.22 9.78
CA SER A 94 -6.02 -4.83 9.45
C SER A 94 -4.82 -4.35 10.25
N ILE A 95 -3.84 -3.74 9.58
CA ILE A 95 -2.58 -3.30 10.24
C ILE A 95 -2.39 -1.78 10.24
N ALA A 96 -3.16 -1.05 9.44
CA ALA A 96 -3.12 0.41 9.36
C ALA A 96 -4.45 0.97 8.81
N GLY A 97 -4.67 2.25 9.02
CA GLY A 97 -5.65 3.07 8.31
C GLY A 97 -4.99 4.26 7.60
N ASN A 98 -5.78 5.05 6.89
CA ASN A 98 -5.30 6.29 6.26
C ASN A 98 -6.38 7.38 6.21
N ARG A 99 -5.98 8.56 5.74
CA ARG A 99 -6.89 9.64 5.33
C ARG A 99 -6.76 9.90 3.84
N LEU A 100 -7.86 10.31 3.22
CA LEU A 100 -7.87 10.77 1.85
C LEU A 100 -7.63 12.29 1.80
N VAL A 101 -6.74 12.73 0.93
CA VAL A 101 -6.34 14.14 0.81
C VAL A 101 -6.29 14.59 -0.64
N ILE A 102 -6.43 15.90 -0.83
CA ILE A 102 -6.14 16.59 -2.08
C ILE A 102 -4.73 17.14 -1.95
N VAL A 103 -3.86 16.83 -2.92
CA VAL A 103 -2.50 17.37 -3.01
C VAL A 103 -2.35 18.25 -4.23
N VAL A 104 -1.47 19.24 -4.15
CA VAL A 104 -1.04 20.09 -5.26
C VAL A 104 0.48 20.19 -5.28
N LEU A 105 1.04 20.54 -6.44
CA LEU A 105 2.47 20.81 -6.59
C LEU A 105 2.82 22.11 -5.84
N ALA A 106 3.57 22.00 -4.74
CA ALA A 106 3.98 23.13 -3.92
C ALA A 106 5.36 22.87 -3.29
N PRO A 107 6.45 22.94 -4.07
CA PRO A 107 7.80 22.76 -3.55
C PRO A 107 8.11 23.86 -2.52
N GLY A 108 8.51 23.47 -1.31
CA GLY A 108 8.77 24.39 -0.20
C GLY A 108 7.69 24.40 0.90
N GLY A 109 6.57 23.73 0.66
CA GLY A 109 5.60 23.35 1.69
C GLY A 109 4.63 24.46 2.11
N ASN A 110 3.41 24.01 2.41
CA ASN A 110 2.25 24.73 2.94
C ASN A 110 1.45 25.59 1.96
N THR A 111 0.28 25.08 1.56
CA THR A 111 -0.78 25.85 0.91
C THR A 111 -1.83 26.37 1.88
N GLY A 112 -1.83 25.92 3.13
CA GLY A 112 -3.01 25.93 3.99
C GLY A 112 -4.03 24.86 3.58
N GLU A 113 -4.93 24.49 4.50
CA GLU A 113 -6.08 23.64 4.16
C GLU A 113 -7.25 24.51 3.72
N GLU A 114 -7.68 24.35 2.47
CA GLU A 114 -8.77 25.08 1.85
C GLU A 114 -10.09 24.30 1.90
N SER A 115 -11.20 25.00 1.65
CA SER A 115 -12.49 24.34 1.43
C SER A 115 -12.49 23.57 0.11
N ILE A 116 -13.03 22.36 0.12
CA ILE A 116 -13.15 21.54 -1.07
C ILE A 116 -14.21 22.14 -2.00
N THR A 117 -13.76 22.82 -3.04
CA THR A 117 -14.59 23.41 -4.10
C THR A 117 -14.07 22.96 -5.46
N PRO A 118 -14.87 23.02 -6.54
CA PRO A 118 -14.38 22.66 -7.88
C PRO A 118 -13.12 23.44 -8.32
N ALA A 119 -12.95 24.67 -7.85
CA ALA A 119 -11.81 25.52 -8.20
C ALA A 119 -10.47 24.97 -7.66
N LEU A 120 -10.48 24.35 -6.47
CA LEU A 120 -9.31 23.76 -5.82
C LEU A 120 -8.61 22.71 -6.70
N PHE A 121 -9.39 22.00 -7.52
CA PHE A 121 -8.89 20.88 -8.31
C PHE A 121 -8.18 21.29 -9.60
N GLY A 122 -8.51 22.46 -10.16
CA GLY A 122 -8.01 22.89 -11.45
C GLY A 122 -8.49 22.03 -12.64
N PRO A 123 -7.83 22.16 -13.81
CA PRO A 123 -8.25 21.51 -15.06
C PRO A 123 -7.89 20.02 -15.20
N ARG A 124 -6.91 19.50 -14.44
CA ARG A 124 -6.48 18.10 -14.50
C ARG A 124 -6.28 17.53 -13.09
N ILE A 125 -6.98 16.45 -12.78
CA ILE A 125 -7.03 15.83 -11.45
C ILE A 125 -6.44 14.43 -11.54
N ALA A 126 -5.31 14.18 -10.89
CA ALA A 126 -4.73 12.84 -10.84
C ALA A 126 -5.45 11.96 -9.81
N MET A 127 -5.91 10.79 -10.23
CA MET A 127 -6.52 9.79 -9.34
C MET A 127 -6.00 8.40 -9.68
N GLY A 128 -6.07 7.46 -8.74
CA GLY A 128 -6.02 6.04 -9.10
C GLY A 128 -7.20 5.66 -10.01
N LEU A 129 -7.09 4.57 -10.77
CA LEU A 129 -8.23 4.04 -11.53
C LEU A 129 -9.48 3.90 -10.63
N VAL A 130 -10.55 4.62 -10.96
CA VAL A 130 -11.67 4.86 -10.03
C VAL A 130 -12.56 3.63 -9.80
N GLU A 131 -12.44 2.62 -10.66
CA GLU A 131 -13.17 1.36 -10.55
C GLU A 131 -12.29 0.20 -10.02
N ALA A 132 -10.99 0.43 -9.80
CA ALA A 132 -10.06 -0.68 -9.54
C ALA A 132 -8.98 -0.40 -8.49
N VAL A 133 -8.49 0.83 -8.40
CA VAL A 133 -7.46 1.23 -7.42
C VAL A 133 -8.15 1.79 -6.19
N PRO A 134 -7.86 1.29 -4.97
CA PRO A 134 -8.53 1.75 -3.76
C PRO A 134 -8.56 3.28 -3.59
N ALA A 135 -7.43 3.98 -3.78
CA ALA A 135 -7.41 5.45 -3.70
C ALA A 135 -8.32 6.13 -4.73
N GLY A 136 -8.45 5.55 -5.94
CA GLY A 136 -9.39 6.02 -6.96
C GLY A 136 -10.84 5.80 -6.57
N ILE A 137 -11.15 4.61 -6.02
CA ILE A 137 -12.49 4.25 -5.51
C ILE A 137 -12.89 5.21 -4.39
N TYR A 138 -12.04 5.39 -3.38
CA TYR A 138 -12.31 6.33 -2.28
C TYR A 138 -12.42 7.77 -2.76
N GLY A 139 -11.58 8.19 -3.72
CA GLY A 139 -11.67 9.51 -4.35
C GLY A 139 -13.00 9.73 -5.08
N LYS A 140 -13.47 8.74 -5.84
CA LYS A 140 -14.79 8.81 -6.49
C LYS A 140 -15.92 8.88 -5.47
N GLN A 141 -15.92 8.00 -4.46
CA GLN A 141 -16.89 8.03 -3.36
C GLN A 141 -16.94 9.41 -2.69
N ALA A 142 -15.77 9.96 -2.36
CA ALA A 142 -15.67 11.26 -1.69
C ALA A 142 -16.22 12.40 -2.56
N LEU A 143 -15.89 12.41 -3.86
CA LEU A 143 -16.42 13.40 -4.80
C LEU A 143 -17.92 13.23 -5.05
N GLU A 144 -18.45 12.00 -5.08
CA GLU A 144 -19.88 11.73 -5.20
C GLU A 144 -20.64 12.21 -3.96
N ALA A 145 -20.14 11.91 -2.76
CA ALA A 145 -20.72 12.35 -1.49
C ALA A 145 -20.77 13.89 -1.35
N LEU A 146 -19.79 14.59 -1.94
CA LEU A 146 -19.75 16.05 -1.99
C LEU A 146 -20.54 16.65 -3.16
N GLY A 147 -21.14 15.82 -4.03
CA GLY A 147 -21.87 16.28 -5.22
C GLY A 147 -20.98 16.86 -6.33
N LEU A 148 -19.67 16.63 -6.27
CA LEU A 148 -18.68 17.20 -7.18
C LEU A 148 -18.31 16.27 -8.35
N TRP A 149 -18.60 14.97 -8.24
CA TRP A 149 -18.14 13.98 -9.21
C TRP A 149 -18.55 14.28 -10.65
N GLN A 150 -19.82 14.65 -10.89
CA GLN A 150 -20.31 14.88 -12.26
C GLN A 150 -19.58 16.02 -12.96
N GLU A 151 -19.21 17.09 -12.23
CA GLU A 151 -18.46 18.22 -12.78
C GLU A 151 -16.98 17.88 -13.00
N LEU A 152 -16.39 17.11 -12.07
CA LEU A 152 -14.95 16.86 -12.04
C LEU A 152 -14.53 15.63 -12.85
N ALA A 153 -15.42 14.66 -13.09
CA ALA A 153 -15.11 13.41 -13.79
C ALA A 153 -14.43 13.62 -15.16
N PRO A 154 -14.85 14.59 -16.00
CA PRO A 154 -14.16 14.87 -17.27
C PRO A 154 -12.72 15.38 -17.12
N ARG A 155 -12.32 15.87 -15.93
CA ARG A 155 -10.98 16.39 -15.62
C ARG A 155 -10.05 15.32 -15.03
N VAL A 156 -10.57 14.13 -14.73
CA VAL A 156 -9.83 13.07 -14.06
C VAL A 156 -8.87 12.37 -15.03
N VAL A 157 -7.61 12.31 -14.63
CA VAL A 157 -6.55 11.56 -15.28
C VAL A 157 -6.20 10.40 -14.36
N GLN A 158 -6.43 9.18 -14.82
CA GLN A 158 -6.31 7.98 -13.99
C GLN A 158 -4.93 7.34 -14.12
N ALA A 159 -4.42 6.80 -13.01
CA ALA A 159 -3.17 6.06 -12.92
C ALA A 159 -3.39 4.65 -12.36
N ASP A 160 -2.51 3.71 -12.70
CA ASP A 160 -2.63 2.29 -12.31
C ASP A 160 -2.47 2.04 -10.80
N ASN A 161 -2.01 3.03 -10.05
CA ASN A 161 -1.95 3.03 -8.60
C ASN A 161 -1.83 4.48 -8.06
N VAL A 162 -1.99 4.64 -6.74
CA VAL A 162 -1.99 5.96 -6.09
C VAL A 162 -0.64 6.68 -6.17
N ARG A 163 0.50 5.96 -6.18
CA ARG A 163 1.82 6.57 -6.35
C ARG A 163 2.06 7.05 -7.78
N GLY A 164 1.42 6.42 -8.78
CA GLY A 164 1.35 6.95 -10.14
C GLY A 164 0.57 8.27 -10.22
N ALA A 165 -0.57 8.36 -9.52
CA ALA A 165 -1.34 9.60 -9.42
C ALA A 165 -0.55 10.71 -8.72
N LEU A 166 0.11 10.40 -7.59
CA LEU A 166 1.01 11.32 -6.91
C LEU A 166 2.13 11.82 -7.82
N ALA A 167 2.74 10.93 -8.61
CA ALA A 167 3.80 11.29 -9.54
C ALA A 167 3.33 12.27 -10.63
N PHE A 168 2.09 12.18 -11.10
CA PHE A 168 1.53 13.16 -12.04
C PHE A 168 1.47 14.56 -11.43
N VAL A 169 1.08 14.69 -10.16
CA VAL A 169 1.08 15.99 -9.46
C VAL A 169 2.51 16.49 -9.25
N ALA A 170 3.39 15.63 -8.75
CA ALA A 170 4.78 15.98 -8.47
C ALA A 170 5.58 16.36 -9.74
N ALA A 171 5.15 15.88 -10.92
CA ALA A 171 5.70 16.25 -12.22
C ALA A 171 5.00 17.47 -12.85
N GLY A 172 3.97 18.06 -12.22
CA GLY A 172 3.18 19.16 -12.78
C GLY A 172 2.27 18.76 -13.95
N ALA A 173 2.08 17.45 -14.19
CA ALA A 173 1.21 16.93 -15.25
C ALA A 173 -0.28 16.95 -14.87
N ALA A 174 -0.58 17.11 -13.58
CA ALA A 174 -1.91 17.35 -13.04
C ALA A 174 -1.86 18.53 -12.05
N SER A 175 -2.92 19.34 -12.03
CA SER A 175 -3.04 20.52 -11.16
C SER A 175 -3.25 20.13 -9.70
N SER A 176 -3.98 19.03 -9.49
CA SER A 176 -4.21 18.43 -8.18
C SER A 176 -4.22 16.91 -8.30
N GLY A 177 -4.17 16.21 -7.16
CA GLY A 177 -4.41 14.78 -7.11
C GLY A 177 -5.10 14.36 -5.84
N ILE A 178 -5.83 13.25 -5.90
CA ILE A 178 -6.47 12.62 -4.76
C ILE A 178 -5.65 11.39 -4.37
N VAL A 179 -5.00 11.46 -3.22
CA VAL A 179 -4.05 10.47 -2.72
C VAL A 179 -4.27 10.23 -1.23
N TYR A 180 -3.49 9.34 -0.61
CA TYR A 180 -3.50 9.19 0.84
C TYR A 180 -2.60 10.20 1.53
N GLN A 181 -2.91 10.52 2.79
CA GLN A 181 -2.06 11.39 3.60
C GLN A 181 -0.62 10.84 3.72
N SER A 182 -0.46 9.52 3.86
CA SER A 182 0.86 8.89 3.89
C SER A 182 1.63 9.08 2.58
N ASP A 183 0.94 9.13 1.43
CA ASP A 183 1.57 9.36 0.14
C ASP A 183 2.07 10.81 0.03
N ALA A 184 1.27 11.77 0.50
CA ALA A 184 1.66 13.18 0.57
C ALA A 184 2.87 13.38 1.50
N ALA A 185 2.91 12.67 2.64
CA ALA A 185 4.04 12.72 3.57
C ALA A 185 5.35 12.18 2.98
N ALA A 186 5.26 11.29 1.98
CA ALA A 186 6.42 10.69 1.32
C ALA A 186 6.93 11.47 0.09
N GLU A 187 6.29 12.58 -0.29
CA GLU A 187 6.65 13.35 -1.48
C GLU A 187 6.82 14.85 -1.16
N SER A 188 8.07 15.27 -0.99
CA SER A 188 8.43 16.66 -0.62
C SER A 188 8.02 17.74 -1.61
N ARG A 189 7.73 17.38 -2.87
CA ARG A 189 7.34 18.35 -3.91
C ARG A 189 5.87 18.75 -3.84
N VAL A 190 5.03 17.96 -3.15
CA VAL A 190 3.60 18.24 -3.04
C VAL A 190 3.26 18.74 -1.63
N ALA A 191 2.12 19.41 -1.52
CA ALA A 191 1.52 19.76 -0.24
C ALA A 191 0.06 19.34 -0.20
N VAL A 192 -0.45 19.06 1.00
CA VAL A 192 -1.88 18.83 1.24
C VAL A 192 -2.61 20.15 1.14
N ALA A 193 -3.51 20.24 0.17
CA ALA A 193 -4.36 21.41 -0.06
C ALA A 193 -5.70 21.31 0.67
N ALA A 194 -6.23 20.10 0.87
CA ALA A 194 -7.41 19.85 1.69
C ALA A 194 -7.51 18.38 2.10
N ARG A 195 -8.33 18.10 3.11
CA ARG A 195 -8.65 16.74 3.59
C ARG A 195 -10.11 16.43 3.33
N PHE A 196 -10.38 15.25 2.80
CA PHE A 196 -11.76 14.81 2.65
C PHE A 196 -12.37 14.49 4.03
N PRO A 197 -13.67 14.77 4.26
CA PRO A 197 -14.37 14.30 5.44
C PRO A 197 -14.35 12.77 5.51
N GLU A 198 -14.10 12.20 6.70
CA GLU A 198 -14.11 10.73 6.89
C GLU A 198 -15.48 10.09 6.56
N THR A 199 -16.56 10.87 6.58
CA THR A 199 -17.90 10.43 6.20
C THR A 199 -18.17 10.46 4.69
N SER A 200 -17.24 10.98 3.89
CA SER A 200 -17.41 11.11 2.43
C SER A 200 -17.04 9.83 1.67
N HIS A 201 -16.34 8.90 2.31
CA HIS A 201 -15.92 7.63 1.70
C HIS A 201 -15.94 6.52 2.76
N GLU A 202 -15.85 5.28 2.33
CA GLU A 202 -15.66 4.16 3.26
C GLU A 202 -14.34 4.30 4.03
N ARG A 203 -14.27 3.70 5.22
CA ARG A 203 -13.06 3.74 6.03
C ARG A 203 -11.88 3.12 5.28
N ILE A 204 -10.77 3.84 5.22
CA ILE A 204 -9.55 3.36 4.60
C ILE A 204 -8.80 2.49 5.60
N VAL A 205 -8.70 1.19 5.31
CA VAL A 205 -7.97 0.20 6.09
C VAL A 205 -7.07 -0.64 5.20
N TYR A 206 -5.97 -1.13 5.77
CA TYR A 206 -5.02 -2.00 5.09
C TYR A 206 -5.09 -3.43 5.65
N PRO A 207 -5.96 -4.30 5.11
CA PRO A 207 -6.02 -5.69 5.52
C PRO A 207 -4.83 -6.47 4.96
N ALA A 208 -4.13 -7.17 5.85
CA ALA A 208 -3.08 -8.11 5.55
C ALA A 208 -3.64 -9.54 5.57
N VAL A 209 -3.66 -10.18 4.42
CA VAL A 209 -4.07 -11.57 4.21
C VAL A 209 -2.84 -12.46 4.28
N LEU A 210 -2.81 -13.35 5.27
CA LEU A 210 -1.67 -14.22 5.55
C LEU A 210 -1.78 -15.53 4.75
N LEU A 211 -1.23 -15.55 3.54
CA LEU A 211 -1.35 -16.66 2.59
C LEU A 211 -0.53 -17.89 3.00
N GLU A 212 0.65 -17.65 3.57
CA GLU A 212 1.56 -18.66 4.13
C GLU A 212 1.90 -18.32 5.59
N PRO A 213 1.07 -18.78 6.56
CA PRO A 213 1.21 -18.42 7.97
C PRO A 213 2.55 -18.75 8.62
N ASP A 214 3.11 -19.91 8.30
CA ASP A 214 4.39 -20.35 8.88
C ASP A 214 5.57 -19.50 8.39
N ARG A 215 5.45 -18.89 7.20
CA ARG A 215 6.50 -18.06 6.60
C ARG A 215 6.38 -16.59 7.00
N ALA A 216 5.19 -16.01 6.81
CA ALA A 216 4.98 -14.57 6.94
C ALA A 216 4.35 -14.15 8.27
N GLY A 217 3.88 -15.10 9.09
CA GLY A 217 3.24 -14.82 10.38
C GLY A 217 4.10 -13.97 11.31
N PRO A 218 5.38 -14.34 11.56
CA PRO A 218 6.27 -13.54 12.40
C PRO A 218 6.48 -12.11 11.89
N PHE A 219 6.54 -11.90 10.58
CA PHE A 219 6.65 -10.56 10.00
C PHE A 219 5.35 -9.76 10.17
N LEU A 220 4.17 -10.38 10.00
CA LEU A 220 2.89 -9.73 10.28
C LEU A 220 2.75 -9.36 11.76
N GLU A 221 3.24 -10.18 12.69
CA GLU A 221 3.30 -9.83 14.11
C GLU A 221 4.23 -8.64 14.38
N PHE A 222 5.38 -8.58 13.70
CA PHE A 222 6.25 -7.40 13.77
C PHE A 222 5.55 -6.13 13.28
N LEU A 223 4.88 -6.17 12.12
CA LEU A 223 4.10 -5.03 11.61
C LEU A 223 2.98 -4.60 12.57
N SER A 224 2.42 -5.55 13.31
CA SER A 224 1.34 -5.32 14.30
C SER A 224 1.84 -4.91 15.69
N SER A 225 3.13 -5.07 15.96
CA SER A 225 3.74 -4.75 17.26
C SER A 225 3.78 -3.24 17.51
N SER A 226 4.06 -2.82 18.74
CA SER A 226 4.25 -1.40 19.08
C SER A 226 5.34 -0.73 18.22
N GLU A 227 6.42 -1.46 17.92
CA GLU A 227 7.49 -0.99 17.04
C GLU A 227 7.00 -0.80 15.59
N GLY A 228 6.30 -1.80 15.05
CA GLY A 228 5.71 -1.71 13.70
C GLY A 228 4.66 -0.60 13.59
N GLN A 229 3.79 -0.46 14.58
CA GLN A 229 2.78 0.60 14.61
C GLN A 229 3.40 1.99 14.76
N ALA A 230 4.49 2.14 15.54
CA ALA A 230 5.25 3.38 15.59
C ALA A 230 5.88 3.72 14.23
N LEU A 231 6.34 2.71 13.49
CA LEU A 231 6.83 2.88 12.13
C LEU A 231 5.71 3.38 11.21
N PHE A 232 4.56 2.72 11.16
CA PHE A 232 3.39 3.19 10.41
C PHE A 232 3.02 4.64 10.72
N ALA A 233 2.96 5.00 12.01
CA ALA A 233 2.66 6.36 12.44
C ALA A 233 3.70 7.39 11.91
N SER A 234 4.99 7.04 11.93
CA SER A 234 6.06 7.92 11.41
C SER A 234 5.95 8.20 9.91
N PHE A 235 5.31 7.30 9.15
CA PHE A 235 5.02 7.45 7.72
C PHE A 235 3.61 8.02 7.44
N GLY A 236 2.92 8.54 8.46
CA GLY A 236 1.62 9.22 8.30
C GLY A 236 0.42 8.28 8.16
N PHE A 237 0.57 7.00 8.46
CA PHE A 237 -0.57 6.09 8.59
C PHE A 237 -1.26 6.26 9.94
N LEU A 238 -2.53 5.87 9.98
CA LEU A 238 -3.32 5.87 11.21
C LEU A 238 -3.31 4.48 11.85
N PRO A 239 -3.40 4.37 13.18
CA PRO A 239 -3.67 3.09 13.83
C PRO A 239 -5.02 2.55 13.37
N VAL A 240 -5.17 1.23 13.39
CA VAL A 240 -6.49 0.60 13.22
C VAL A 240 -7.33 0.99 14.42
N GLN A 241 -8.35 1.82 14.20
CA GLN A 241 -9.28 2.19 15.27
C GLN A 241 -9.97 0.93 15.80
N ALA A 242 -10.01 0.77 17.11
CA ALA A 242 -10.78 -0.30 17.74
C ALA A 242 -12.29 -0.03 17.55
N GLY A 243 -12.94 -0.83 16.70
CA GLY A 243 -14.39 -0.83 16.47
C GLY A 243 -14.74 -0.79 14.98
N SER A 244 -15.53 -1.71 14.41
CA SER A 244 -16.51 -2.63 14.97
C SER A 244 -16.53 -3.90 14.10
N GLY A 245 -16.38 -5.06 14.74
CA GLY A 245 -16.97 -6.29 14.20
C GLY A 245 -18.49 -6.25 14.25
#